data_AF-A0A9X4C832-F1
#
_entry.id   AF-A0A9X4C832-F1
#
_cell.length_a   1.000
_cell.length_b   1.000
_cell.length_c   1.000
_cell.angle_alpha   90.00
_cell.angle_beta   90.00
_cell.angle_gamma   90.00
#
_symmetry.space_group_name_H-M   'P 1'
#
loop_
_entity.id
_entity.type
_entity.pdbx_description
1 polymer ?
#
loop_
_entity_poly.entity_id
_entity_poly.type
_entity_poly.pdbx_seq_one_letter_code
_entity_poly.pdbx_strand_id
1 'polypeptide(L)'
;LFYEFRLSIFMNFRNNACYDRWWEGRKAWGMMIIEIRSFIRESAAISDQSLREDILRSLCGFAHALNAKLRNEHEAQAASSWLSSDTLTSSHNVSDHILQHIGATCSRLATDKMISDVRYLVLVERLNALTQVQGICERIKTTPIPFPYSLLLHRTIYLFCILLPFAMAEPLGWMAPVFTAIVSYTFLGLDTISNELEDPFGREENDLPTDAMVRVIERDILGALDCKNLPPLRQPINCILS
;
A
#
# COMPACT_ATOMS: atom_id res chain seq x y z
N LEU A 1 19.60 -14.99 -29.50
CA LEU A 1 18.36 -15.32 -30.25
C LEU A 1 17.40 -16.25 -29.50
N PHE A 2 17.50 -17.60 -29.52
CA PHE A 2 16.43 -18.44 -28.92
C PHE A 2 16.36 -18.38 -27.38
N TYR A 3 17.50 -18.39 -26.69
CA TYR A 3 17.56 -18.21 -25.23
C TYR A 3 17.17 -16.81 -24.79
N GLU A 4 17.60 -15.80 -25.54
CA GLU A 4 17.27 -14.39 -25.34
C GLU A 4 15.76 -14.12 -25.48
N PHE A 5 15.11 -14.73 -26.49
CA PHE A 5 13.67 -14.65 -26.68
C PHE A 5 12.89 -15.28 -25.51
N ARG A 6 13.32 -16.46 -25.05
CA ARG A 6 12.71 -17.13 -23.89
C ARG A 6 12.87 -16.30 -22.61
N LEU A 7 14.08 -15.78 -22.37
CA LEU A 7 14.37 -14.94 -21.21
C LEU A 7 13.51 -13.67 -21.20
N SER A 8 13.43 -12.98 -22.33
CA SER A 8 12.60 -11.78 -22.51
C SER A 8 11.12 -12.06 -22.21
N ILE A 9 10.58 -13.20 -22.66
CA ILE A 9 9.20 -13.61 -22.37
C ILE A 9 8.98 -13.84 -20.88
N PHE A 10 9.83 -14.65 -20.22
CA PHE A 10 9.69 -14.92 -18.79
C PHE A 10 9.80 -13.63 -17.96
N MET A 11 10.70 -12.75 -18.37
CA MET A 11 10.92 -11.48 -17.72
C MET A 11 9.71 -10.55 -17.86
N ASN A 12 9.11 -10.50 -19.05
CA ASN A 12 7.87 -9.75 -19.28
C ASN A 12 6.73 -10.25 -18.38
N PHE A 13 6.55 -11.57 -18.25
CA PHE A 13 5.54 -12.15 -17.36
C PHE A 13 5.76 -11.75 -15.90
N ARG A 14 7.00 -11.80 -15.40
CA ARG A 14 7.31 -11.37 -14.03
C ARG A 14 7.07 -9.88 -13.84
N ASN A 15 7.55 -9.05 -14.76
CA ASN A 15 7.38 -7.61 -14.70
C ASN A 15 5.90 -7.22 -14.66
N ASN A 16 5.06 -7.85 -15.49
CA ASN A 16 3.62 -7.62 -15.46
C ASN A 16 3.01 -8.05 -14.12
N ALA A 17 3.42 -9.20 -13.56
CA ALA A 17 2.93 -9.64 -12.26
C ALA A 17 3.34 -8.70 -11.11
N CYS A 18 4.58 -8.19 -11.10
CA CYS A 18 5.04 -7.19 -10.12
C CYS A 18 4.28 -5.88 -10.28
N TYR A 19 4.14 -5.40 -11.52
CA TYR A 19 3.39 -4.17 -11.82
C TYR A 19 1.92 -4.28 -11.40
N ASP A 20 1.25 -5.40 -11.67
CA ASP A 20 -0.14 -5.62 -11.28
C ASP A 20 -0.31 -5.62 -9.75
N ARG A 21 0.65 -6.19 -9.00
CA ARG A 21 0.67 -6.13 -7.53
C ARG A 21 0.82 -4.70 -7.03
N TRP A 22 1.77 -3.95 -7.59
CA TRP A 22 1.98 -2.54 -7.24
C TRP A 22 0.73 -1.70 -7.52
N TRP A 23 0.13 -1.90 -8.70
CA TRP A 23 -1.09 -1.20 -9.10
C TRP A 23 -2.30 -1.60 -8.26
N GLU A 24 -2.42 -2.87 -7.86
CA GLU A 24 -3.45 -3.33 -6.93
C GLU A 24 -3.31 -2.64 -5.56
N GLY A 25 -2.10 -2.56 -5.02
CA GLY A 25 -1.81 -1.80 -3.81
C GLY A 25 -2.19 -0.33 -3.93
N ARG A 26 -1.83 0.32 -5.05
CA ARG A 26 -2.19 1.71 -5.32
C ARG A 26 -3.71 1.93 -5.36
N LYS A 27 -4.46 1.02 -5.99
CA LYS A 27 -5.93 1.07 -6.05
C LYS A 27 -6.54 0.89 -4.66
N ALA A 28 -6.03 -0.05 -3.86
CA ALA A 28 -6.52 -0.31 -2.50
C ALA A 28 -6.38 0.94 -1.60
N TRP A 29 -5.22 1.61 -1.63
CA TRP A 29 -5.02 2.87 -0.91
C TRP A 29 -5.88 4.02 -1.44
N GLY A 30 -6.10 4.07 -2.76
CA GLY A 30 -7.04 5.03 -3.35
C GLY A 30 -8.48 4.82 -2.85
N MET A 31 -8.91 3.57 -2.77
CA MET A 31 -10.21 3.18 -2.22
C MET A 31 -10.32 3.56 -0.74
N MET A 32 -9.29 3.33 0.07
CA MET A 32 -9.28 3.78 1.48
C MET A 32 -9.60 5.27 1.62
N ILE A 33 -8.93 6.12 0.84
CA ILE A 33 -9.13 7.57 0.89
C ILE A 33 -10.58 7.92 0.52
N ILE A 34 -11.13 7.27 -0.51
CA ILE A 34 -12.52 7.48 -0.95
C ILE A 34 -13.52 7.07 0.14
N GLU A 35 -13.30 5.92 0.77
CA GLU A 35 -14.18 5.38 1.79
C GLU A 35 -14.14 6.21 3.08
N ILE A 36 -12.96 6.68 3.49
CA ILE A 36 -12.83 7.61 4.62
C ILE A 36 -13.53 8.94 4.33
N ARG A 37 -13.35 9.54 3.14
CA ARG A 37 -14.06 10.76 2.73
C ARG A 37 -15.58 10.58 2.72
N SER A 38 -16.03 9.41 2.28
CA SER A 38 -17.45 9.09 2.30
C SER A 38 -17.94 8.93 3.74
N PHE A 39 -17.23 8.20 4.59
CA PHE A 39 -17.56 8.08 6.01
C PHE A 39 -17.63 9.46 6.69
N ILE A 40 -16.66 10.35 6.45
CA ILE A 40 -16.66 11.73 6.95
C ILE A 40 -17.98 12.43 6.63
N ARG A 41 -18.43 12.37 5.38
CA ARG A 41 -19.67 13.02 4.92
C ARG A 41 -20.91 12.41 5.60
N GLU A 42 -20.99 11.09 5.65
CA GLU A 42 -22.15 10.39 6.23
C GLU A 42 -22.19 10.52 7.77
N SER A 43 -21.02 10.67 8.41
CA SER A 43 -20.89 10.87 9.86
C SER A 43 -21.51 12.19 10.35
N ALA A 44 -21.81 13.14 9.44
CA ALA A 44 -22.55 14.36 9.78
C ALA A 44 -23.97 14.06 10.34
N ALA A 45 -24.44 12.82 10.19
CA ALA A 45 -25.62 12.30 10.87
C ALA A 45 -25.51 12.25 12.40
N ILE A 46 -24.30 12.16 12.94
CA ILE A 46 -24.04 11.95 14.36
C ILE A 46 -24.05 13.32 15.04
N SER A 47 -25.09 13.57 15.83
CA SER A 47 -25.29 14.85 16.51
C SER A 47 -24.28 15.12 17.64
N ASP A 48 -23.75 14.06 18.26
CA ASP A 48 -22.71 14.19 19.29
C ASP A 48 -21.36 14.45 18.63
N GLN A 49 -20.91 15.71 18.72
CA GLN A 49 -19.66 16.14 18.10
C GLN A 49 -18.43 15.50 18.73
N SER A 50 -18.45 15.23 20.04
CA SER A 50 -17.32 14.60 20.74
C SER A 50 -17.14 13.16 20.28
N LEU A 51 -18.25 12.42 20.17
CA LEU A 51 -18.25 11.06 19.67
C LEU A 51 -17.90 11.00 18.18
N ARG A 52 -18.40 11.94 17.38
CA ARG A 52 -18.03 12.06 15.97
C ARG A 52 -16.52 12.30 15.84
N GLU A 53 -15.95 13.17 16.67
CA GLU A 53 -14.50 13.42 16.70
C GLU A 53 -13.73 12.14 17.03
N ASP A 54 -14.11 11.41 18.08
CA ASP A 54 -13.45 10.16 18.47
C ASP A 54 -13.49 9.11 17.34
N ILE A 55 -14.63 8.98 16.65
CA ILE A 55 -14.77 8.05 15.52
C ILE A 55 -13.86 8.45 14.36
N LEU A 56 -13.85 9.74 13.97
CA LEU A 56 -13.05 10.22 12.86
C LEU A 56 -11.54 10.13 13.16
N ARG A 57 -11.12 10.46 14.38
CA ARG A 57 -9.74 10.24 14.83
C ARG A 57 -9.38 8.76 14.81
N SER A 58 -10.27 7.88 15.25
CA SER A 58 -10.06 6.43 15.18
C SER A 58 -9.89 5.93 13.75
N LEU A 59 -10.63 6.46 12.76
CA LEU A 59 -10.40 6.15 11.34
C LEU A 59 -9.01 6.56 10.85
N CYS A 60 -8.50 7.69 11.34
CA CYS A 60 -7.12 8.09 11.07
C CYS A 60 -6.13 7.12 11.74
N GLY A 61 -6.40 6.72 12.98
CA GLY A 61 -5.64 5.69 13.70
C GLY A 61 -5.59 4.36 12.94
N PHE A 62 -6.70 3.94 12.32
CA PHE A 62 -6.75 2.77 11.44
C PHE A 62 -5.79 2.90 10.25
N ALA A 63 -5.77 4.04 9.56
CA ALA A 63 -4.87 4.26 8.43
C ALA A 63 -3.39 4.21 8.85
N HIS A 64 -3.04 4.77 10.01
CA HIS A 64 -1.69 4.67 10.58
C HIS A 64 -1.33 3.24 10.98
N ALA A 65 -2.24 2.53 11.66
CA ALA A 65 -2.03 1.13 12.04
C ALA A 65 -1.80 0.25 10.82
N LEU A 66 -2.64 0.37 9.78
CA LEU A 66 -2.48 -0.43 8.56
C LEU A 66 -1.17 -0.09 7.84
N ASN A 67 -0.80 1.19 7.75
CA ASN A 67 0.47 1.61 7.16
C ASN A 67 1.67 0.95 7.86
N ALA A 68 1.70 1.04 9.20
CA ALA A 68 2.75 0.43 10.01
C ALA A 68 2.77 -1.10 9.83
N LYS A 69 1.60 -1.74 9.83
CA LYS A 69 1.46 -3.18 9.61
C LYS A 69 2.11 -3.64 8.29
N LEU A 70 1.81 -2.95 7.19
CA LEU A 70 2.33 -3.29 5.86
C LEU A 70 3.85 -3.09 5.75
N ARG A 71 4.43 -2.31 6.66
CA ARG A 71 5.87 -2.08 6.80
C ARG A 71 6.55 -2.93 7.86
N ASN A 72 5.82 -3.84 8.50
CA ASN A 72 6.30 -4.61 9.66
C ASN A 72 6.76 -3.71 10.83
N GLU A 73 6.14 -2.54 10.98
CA GLU A 73 6.34 -1.59 12.06
C GLU A 73 5.27 -1.80 13.17
N HIS A 74 5.44 -1.15 14.33
CA HIS A 74 4.54 -1.34 15.47
C HIS A 74 3.21 -0.60 15.28
N GLU A 75 2.13 -1.33 14.96
CA GLU A 75 0.78 -0.76 14.72
C GLU A 75 0.27 0.11 15.87
N ALA A 76 0.38 -0.41 17.10
CA ALA A 76 -0.05 0.25 18.32
C ALA A 76 0.58 1.64 18.50
N GLN A 77 1.89 1.74 18.26
CA GLN A 77 2.63 2.97 18.39
C GLN A 77 2.27 3.98 17.30
N ALA A 78 2.02 3.51 16.07
CA ALA A 78 1.63 4.38 14.97
C ALA A 78 0.23 4.98 15.16
N ALA A 79 -0.70 4.22 15.74
CA ALA A 79 -2.07 4.65 15.95
C ALA A 79 -2.31 5.44 17.24
N SER A 80 -1.44 5.31 18.25
CA SER A 80 -1.71 5.82 19.62
C SER A 80 -2.06 7.31 19.69
N SER A 81 -1.43 8.16 18.86
CA SER A 81 -1.71 9.61 18.85
C SER A 81 -3.12 9.98 18.38
N TRP A 82 -3.83 9.02 17.75
CA TRP A 82 -5.16 9.20 17.17
C TRP A 82 -6.26 8.48 17.96
N LEU A 83 -5.90 7.71 18.98
CA LEU A 83 -6.85 6.90 19.74
C LEU A 83 -7.09 7.51 21.12
N SER A 84 -8.35 7.57 21.54
CA SER A 84 -8.76 8.11 22.84
C SER A 84 -8.52 7.11 23.99
N SER A 85 -8.30 5.83 23.68
CA SER A 85 -8.09 4.75 24.65
C SER A 85 -6.99 3.78 24.22
N ASP A 86 -6.07 3.49 25.14
CA ASP A 86 -5.00 2.51 24.94
C ASP A 86 -5.53 1.08 24.73
N THR A 87 -6.76 0.78 25.17
CA THR A 87 -7.37 -0.55 24.99
C THR A 87 -7.50 -0.96 23.53
N LEU A 88 -7.57 0.02 22.62
CA LEU A 88 -7.66 -0.23 21.19
C LEU A 88 -6.35 -0.77 20.60
N THR A 89 -5.23 -0.57 21.31
CA THR A 89 -3.88 -0.97 20.86
C THR A 89 -3.43 -2.34 21.33
N SER A 90 -4.19 -3.01 22.21
CA SER A 90 -3.81 -4.30 22.84
C SER A 90 -4.17 -5.54 22.01
N SER A 91 -4.70 -5.38 20.79
CA SER A 91 -5.10 -6.49 19.91
C SER A 91 -3.92 -7.00 19.07
N HIS A 92 -3.98 -8.28 18.66
CA HIS A 92 -3.06 -8.85 17.67
C HIS A 92 -3.19 -8.19 16.29
N ASN A 93 -4.38 -7.73 15.94
CA ASN A 93 -4.66 -6.97 14.71
C ASN A 93 -5.26 -5.63 15.11
N VAL A 94 -4.40 -4.63 15.29
CA VAL A 94 -4.79 -3.32 15.83
C VAL A 94 -5.69 -2.60 14.84
N SER A 95 -5.33 -2.60 13.55
CA SER A 95 -6.14 -1.93 12.52
C SER A 95 -7.57 -2.48 12.45
N ASP A 96 -7.74 -3.81 12.47
CA ASP A 96 -9.08 -4.43 12.44
C ASP A 96 -9.87 -4.14 13.72
N HIS A 97 -9.22 -4.19 14.88
CA HIS A 97 -9.85 -3.90 16.16
C HIS A 97 -10.38 -2.46 16.24
N ILE A 98 -9.68 -1.49 15.64
CA ILE A 98 -10.16 -0.10 15.51
C ILE A 98 -11.45 -0.04 14.69
N LEU A 99 -11.53 -0.74 13.55
CA LEU A 99 -12.75 -0.79 12.74
C LEU A 99 -13.91 -1.45 13.48
N GLN A 100 -13.65 -2.54 14.22
CA GLN A 100 -14.64 -3.20 15.07
C GLN A 100 -15.20 -2.25 16.14
N HIS A 101 -14.32 -1.46 16.79
CA HIS A 101 -14.73 -0.48 17.78
C HIS A 101 -15.64 0.61 17.19
N ILE A 102 -15.28 1.13 16.02
CA ILE A 102 -16.10 2.12 15.29
C ILE A 102 -17.46 1.51 14.94
N GLY A 103 -17.47 0.29 14.40
CA GLY A 103 -18.70 -0.44 14.05
C GLY A 103 -19.62 -0.66 15.25
N ALA A 104 -19.07 -1.09 16.39
CA ALA A 104 -19.82 -1.26 17.63
C ALA A 104 -20.42 0.08 18.12
N THR A 105 -19.67 1.18 17.97
CA THR A 105 -20.15 2.52 18.31
C THR A 105 -21.30 2.96 17.41
N CYS A 106 -21.20 2.76 16.08
CA CYS A 106 -22.28 3.02 15.15
C CYS A 106 -23.52 2.16 15.43
N SER A 107 -23.34 0.90 15.81
CA SER A 107 -24.44 -0.01 16.16
C SER A 107 -25.20 0.44 17.42
N ARG A 108 -24.46 0.90 18.44
CA ARG A 108 -25.05 1.49 19.65
C ARG A 108 -25.83 2.75 19.33
N LEU A 109 -25.28 3.66 18.51
CA LEU A 109 -25.99 4.87 18.08
C LEU A 109 -27.33 4.57 17.37
N ALA A 110 -27.39 3.49 16.58
CA ALA A 110 -28.63 3.07 15.93
C ALA A 110 -29.63 2.50 16.95
N THR A 111 -29.15 1.65 17.86
CA THR A 111 -29.97 1.04 18.93
C THR A 111 -30.58 2.11 19.85
N ASP A 112 -29.81 3.13 20.17
CA ASP A 112 -30.22 4.28 20.98
C ASP A 112 -31.06 5.30 20.17
N LYS A 113 -31.34 5.01 18.89
CA LYS A 113 -32.09 5.86 17.95
C LYS A 113 -31.50 7.26 17.73
N MET A 114 -30.20 7.41 17.98
CA MET A 114 -29.45 8.64 17.72
C MET A 114 -29.16 8.82 16.22
N ILE A 115 -29.09 7.71 15.48
CA ILE A 115 -29.09 7.66 14.02
C ILE A 115 -30.17 6.68 13.54
N SER A 116 -30.67 6.86 12.32
CA SER A 116 -31.62 5.91 11.72
C SER A 116 -30.92 4.66 11.21
N ASP A 117 -31.66 3.55 11.10
CA ASP A 117 -31.16 2.28 10.56
C ASP A 117 -30.57 2.44 9.15
N VAL A 118 -31.20 3.29 8.31
CA VAL A 118 -30.68 3.59 6.96
C VAL A 118 -29.31 4.27 7.04
N ARG A 119 -29.13 5.24 7.94
CA ARG A 119 -27.84 5.92 8.12
C ARG A 119 -26.78 5.00 8.72
N TYR A 120 -27.18 4.11 9.63
CA TYR A 120 -26.33 3.06 10.16
C TYR A 120 -25.82 2.12 9.06
N LEU A 121 -26.72 1.61 8.20
CA LEU A 121 -26.35 0.73 7.09
C LEU A 121 -25.37 1.41 6.12
N VAL A 122 -25.57 2.70 5.83
CA VAL A 122 -24.64 3.48 5.00
C VAL A 122 -23.25 3.55 5.64
N LEU A 123 -23.13 3.81 6.94
CA LEU A 123 -21.84 3.85 7.65
C LEU A 123 -21.17 2.47 7.69
N VAL A 124 -21.93 1.41 7.98
CA VAL A 124 -21.42 0.02 7.99
C VAL A 124 -20.87 -0.37 6.63
N GLU A 125 -21.53 0.01 5.54
CA GLU A 125 -21.04 -0.27 4.20
C GLU A 125 -19.65 0.35 3.95
N ARG A 126 -19.41 1.57 4.45
CA ARG A 126 -18.09 2.21 4.35
C ARG A 126 -17.05 1.46 5.18
N LEU A 127 -17.40 0.99 6.38
CA LEU A 127 -16.51 0.19 7.22
C LEU A 127 -16.17 -1.15 6.57
N ASN A 128 -17.16 -1.83 5.99
CA ASN A 128 -16.94 -3.08 5.25
C ASN A 128 -15.97 -2.90 4.08
N ALA A 129 -16.08 -1.77 3.35
CA ALA A 129 -15.16 -1.44 2.28
C ALA A 129 -13.72 -1.19 2.82
N LEU A 130 -13.57 -0.57 3.98
CA LEU A 130 -12.26 -0.42 4.63
C LEU A 130 -11.66 -1.78 5.06
N THR A 131 -12.49 -2.70 5.57
CA THR A 131 -12.06 -4.09 5.86
C THR A 131 -11.61 -4.81 4.59
N GLN A 132 -12.31 -4.62 3.46
CA GLN A 132 -11.88 -5.17 2.17
C GLN A 132 -10.53 -4.61 1.74
N VAL A 133 -10.30 -3.31 1.90
CA VAL A 133 -8.99 -2.70 1.64
C VAL A 133 -7.90 -3.32 2.50
N GLN A 134 -8.13 -3.48 3.81
CA GLN A 134 -7.17 -4.14 4.70
C GLN A 134 -6.85 -5.57 4.19
N GLY A 135 -7.87 -6.36 3.87
CA GLY A 135 -7.68 -7.73 3.37
C GLY A 135 -6.92 -7.79 2.04
N ILE A 136 -7.15 -6.83 1.12
CA ILE A 136 -6.37 -6.72 -0.13
C ILE A 136 -4.90 -6.44 0.18
N CYS A 137 -4.61 -5.44 1.02
CA CYS A 137 -3.24 -5.08 1.35
C CYS A 137 -2.50 -6.22 2.08
N GLU A 138 -3.16 -6.89 3.02
CA GLU A 138 -2.61 -8.05 3.72
C GLU A 138 -2.34 -9.21 2.75
N ARG A 139 -3.24 -9.50 1.81
CA ARG A 139 -3.01 -10.52 0.77
C ARG A 139 -1.80 -10.17 -0.08
N ILE A 140 -1.68 -8.92 -0.54
CA ILE A 140 -0.51 -8.48 -1.33
C ILE A 140 0.78 -8.70 -0.52
N LYS A 141 0.81 -8.29 0.76
CA LYS A 141 1.99 -8.40 1.61
C LYS A 141 2.37 -9.85 1.94
N THR A 142 1.37 -10.69 2.23
CA THR A 142 1.60 -12.06 2.74
C THR A 142 1.70 -13.12 1.65
N THR A 143 1.21 -12.84 0.44
CA THR A 143 1.24 -13.76 -0.69
C THR A 143 2.25 -13.27 -1.73
N PRO A 144 3.55 -13.62 -1.63
CA PRO A 144 4.55 -13.23 -2.63
C PRO A 144 4.32 -13.93 -3.97
N ILE A 145 5.00 -13.46 -5.02
CA ILE A 145 5.02 -14.14 -6.32
C ILE A 145 5.60 -15.55 -6.12
N PRO A 146 5.09 -16.59 -6.80
CA PRO A 146 5.59 -17.95 -6.58
C PRO A 146 7.11 -18.03 -6.80
N PHE A 147 7.80 -18.54 -5.78
CA PHE A 147 9.27 -18.60 -5.70
C PHE A 147 9.99 -19.10 -6.97
N PRO A 148 9.48 -20.11 -7.72
CA PRO A 148 10.13 -20.55 -8.95
C PRO A 148 10.30 -19.45 -10.00
N TYR A 149 9.40 -18.44 -10.05
CA TYR A 149 9.53 -17.32 -10.98
C TYR A 149 10.77 -16.49 -10.67
N SER A 150 10.95 -16.06 -9.42
CA SER A 150 12.10 -15.25 -9.01
C SER A 150 13.41 -16.04 -9.11
N LEU A 151 13.42 -17.31 -8.67
CA LEU A 151 14.63 -18.14 -8.67
C LEU A 151 15.14 -18.45 -10.09
N LEU A 152 14.24 -18.88 -10.99
CA LEU A 152 14.63 -19.23 -12.35
C LEU A 152 15.03 -18.00 -13.16
N LEU A 153 14.33 -16.88 -12.99
CA LEU A 153 14.68 -15.63 -13.68
C LEU A 153 16.04 -15.10 -13.26
N HIS A 154 16.32 -14.97 -11.96
CA HIS A 154 17.63 -14.51 -11.50
C HIS A 154 18.75 -15.38 -12.07
N ARG A 155 18.66 -16.71 -11.88
CA ARG A 155 19.71 -17.64 -12.35
C ARG A 155 19.93 -17.55 -13.86
N THR A 156 18.85 -17.46 -14.64
CA THR A 156 18.96 -17.41 -16.10
C THR A 156 19.48 -16.06 -16.61
N ILE A 157 19.11 -14.94 -16.00
CA ILE A 157 19.64 -13.61 -16.33
C ILE A 157 21.14 -13.53 -16.03
N TYR A 158 21.57 -13.99 -14.86
CA TYR A 158 23.01 -13.97 -14.50
C TYR A 158 23.83 -14.88 -15.42
N LEU A 159 23.37 -16.12 -15.67
CA LEU A 159 24.04 -17.02 -16.60
C LEU A 159 24.10 -16.43 -18.01
N PHE A 160 23.02 -15.80 -18.48
CA PHE A 160 23.00 -15.12 -19.77
C PHE A 160 24.03 -13.99 -19.82
N CYS A 161 24.07 -13.09 -18.84
CA CYS A 161 25.01 -11.98 -18.81
C CYS A 161 26.48 -12.44 -18.72
N ILE A 162 26.76 -13.53 -18.01
CA ILE A 162 28.11 -14.12 -17.91
C ILE A 162 28.54 -14.77 -19.23
N LEU A 163 27.63 -15.44 -19.94
CA LEU A 163 27.95 -16.15 -21.18
C LEU A 163 27.95 -15.23 -22.41
N LEU A 164 27.22 -14.12 -22.37
CA LEU A 164 27.10 -13.15 -23.46
C LEU A 164 28.45 -12.62 -24.02
N PRO A 165 29.45 -12.21 -23.21
CA PRO A 165 30.71 -11.71 -23.76
C PRO A 165 31.46 -12.77 -24.58
N PHE A 166 31.39 -14.05 -24.18
CA PHE A 166 32.02 -15.14 -24.93
C PHE A 166 31.32 -15.39 -26.26
N ALA A 167 29.99 -15.31 -26.29
CA ALA A 167 29.20 -15.43 -27.51
C ALA A 167 29.45 -14.28 -28.50
N MET A 168 29.75 -13.08 -27.98
CA MET A 168 29.96 -11.87 -28.78
C MET A 168 31.43 -11.65 -29.21
N ALA A 169 32.37 -12.41 -28.65
CA ALA A 169 33.80 -12.21 -28.88
C ALA A 169 34.23 -12.39 -30.35
N GLU A 170 33.74 -13.43 -31.02
CA GLU A 170 34.06 -13.72 -32.43
C GLU A 170 33.39 -12.74 -33.43
N PRO A 171 32.07 -12.46 -33.35
CA PRO A 171 31.42 -11.57 -34.31
C PRO A 171 31.74 -10.08 -34.11
N LEU A 172 32.05 -9.62 -32.89
CA LEU A 172 32.22 -8.20 -32.58
C LEU A 172 33.66 -7.82 -32.17
N GLY A 173 34.54 -8.79 -31.92
CA GLY A 173 35.93 -8.54 -31.53
C GLY A 173 36.04 -7.56 -30.37
N TRP A 174 36.82 -6.48 -30.57
CA TRP A 174 37.04 -5.44 -29.55
C TRP A 174 35.79 -4.63 -29.17
N MET A 175 34.73 -4.66 -29.99
CA MET A 175 33.46 -4.02 -29.64
C MET A 175 32.59 -4.88 -28.72
N ALA A 176 32.92 -6.17 -28.54
CA ALA A 176 32.13 -7.09 -27.74
C ALA A 176 31.84 -6.58 -26.31
N PRO A 177 32.81 -6.03 -25.54
CA PRO A 177 32.54 -5.52 -24.19
C PRO A 177 31.50 -4.40 -24.16
N VAL A 178 31.50 -3.51 -25.17
CA VAL A 178 30.54 -2.39 -25.25
C VAL A 178 29.12 -2.89 -25.47
N PHE A 179 28.94 -3.79 -26.44
CA PHE A 179 27.61 -4.36 -26.73
C PHE A 179 27.12 -5.26 -25.59
N THR A 180 27.99 -6.08 -25.00
CA THR A 180 27.66 -6.87 -23.82
C THR A 180 27.23 -5.97 -22.67
N ALA A 181 27.94 -4.87 -22.39
CA ALA A 181 27.56 -3.94 -21.32
C ALA A 181 26.16 -3.35 -21.52
N ILE A 182 25.83 -2.93 -22.75
CA ILE A 182 24.50 -2.37 -23.07
C ILE A 182 23.39 -3.41 -22.84
N VAL A 183 23.59 -4.63 -23.34
CA VAL A 183 22.59 -5.70 -23.22
C VAL A 183 22.44 -6.15 -21.76
N SER A 184 23.55 -6.36 -21.05
CA SER A 184 23.53 -6.74 -19.64
C SER A 184 22.90 -5.67 -18.76
N TYR A 185 23.21 -4.38 -18.99
CA TYR A 185 22.56 -3.28 -18.30
C TYR A 185 21.04 -3.30 -18.48
N THR A 186 20.57 -3.56 -19.71
CA THR A 186 19.14 -3.63 -20.01
C THR A 186 18.45 -4.77 -19.26
N PHE A 187 19.00 -5.98 -19.31
CA PHE A 187 18.41 -7.14 -18.62
C PHE A 187 18.53 -7.05 -17.10
N LEU A 188 19.65 -6.58 -16.55
CA LEU A 188 19.79 -6.44 -15.10
C LEU A 188 18.95 -5.28 -14.55
N GLY A 189 18.84 -4.18 -15.29
CA GLY A 189 18.00 -3.04 -14.93
C GLY A 189 16.52 -3.41 -14.87
N LEU A 190 16.02 -4.14 -15.86
CA LEU A 190 14.63 -4.63 -15.84
C LEU A 190 14.35 -5.59 -14.68
N ASP A 191 15.33 -6.40 -14.27
CA ASP A 191 15.17 -7.36 -13.16
C ASP A 191 15.11 -6.60 -11.83
N THR A 192 15.96 -5.58 -11.70
CA THR A 192 15.99 -4.67 -10.55
C THR A 192 14.65 -3.94 -10.38
N ILE A 193 14.10 -3.36 -11.46
CA ILE A 193 12.78 -2.70 -11.43
C ILE A 193 11.68 -3.70 -11.02
N SER A 194 11.72 -4.92 -11.55
CA SER A 194 10.74 -5.95 -11.19
C SER A 194 10.82 -6.32 -9.70
N ASN A 195 12.01 -6.36 -9.12
CA ASN A 195 12.22 -6.63 -7.70
C ASN A 195 11.67 -5.49 -6.83
N GLU A 196 11.93 -4.24 -7.21
CA GLU A 196 11.41 -3.07 -6.47
C GLU A 196 9.88 -3.02 -6.48
N LEU A 197 9.23 -3.32 -7.60
CA LEU A 197 7.77 -3.34 -7.69
C LEU A 197 7.11 -4.53 -6.96
N GLU A 198 7.87 -5.53 -6.51
CA GLU A 198 7.35 -6.76 -5.91
C GLU A 198 6.75 -6.53 -4.49
N ASP A 199 7.36 -5.62 -3.70
CA ASP A 199 6.91 -5.22 -2.36
C ASP A 199 6.46 -3.74 -2.31
N PRO A 200 5.25 -3.41 -2.80
CA PRO A 200 4.83 -2.03 -3.00
C PRO A 200 4.64 -1.20 -1.73
N PHE A 201 4.75 -1.79 -0.54
CA PHE A 201 4.52 -1.11 0.74
C PHE A 201 5.79 -0.84 1.53
N GLY A 202 6.97 -1.05 0.94
CA GLY A 202 8.24 -0.84 1.60
C GLY A 202 8.61 0.64 1.81
N ARG A 203 9.92 0.91 1.71
CA ARG A 203 10.55 2.21 1.90
C ARG A 203 11.50 2.58 0.75
N GLU A 204 11.53 1.78 -0.32
CA GLU A 204 12.32 2.03 -1.51
C GLU A 204 11.72 3.18 -2.32
N GLU A 205 12.51 3.77 -3.22
CA GLU A 205 12.14 4.98 -3.97
C GLU A 205 10.89 4.79 -4.85
N ASN A 206 10.66 3.56 -5.33
CA ASN A 206 9.56 3.19 -6.22
C ASN A 206 8.36 2.55 -5.49
N ASP A 207 8.43 2.43 -4.16
CA ASP A 207 7.32 1.96 -3.36
C ASP A 207 6.19 2.99 -3.31
N LEU A 208 5.02 2.54 -2.86
CA LEU A 208 3.89 3.44 -2.71
C LEU A 208 4.19 4.47 -1.61
N PRO A 209 3.88 5.76 -1.85
CA PRO A 209 4.09 6.84 -0.88
C PRO A 209 2.99 6.81 0.19
N THR A 210 2.90 5.72 0.95
CA THR A 210 1.81 5.47 1.88
C THR A 210 1.80 6.48 3.03
N ASP A 211 2.93 7.06 3.44
CA ASP A 211 2.92 8.15 4.44
C ASP A 211 2.28 9.42 3.88
N ALA A 212 2.54 9.73 2.61
CA ALA A 212 1.88 10.85 1.94
C ALA A 212 0.38 10.59 1.77
N MET A 213 -0.04 9.35 1.50
CA MET A 213 -1.46 8.97 1.43
C MET A 213 -2.13 9.04 2.81
N VAL A 214 -1.46 8.57 3.86
CA VAL A 214 -1.91 8.76 5.26
C VAL A 214 -2.00 10.25 5.58
N ARG A 215 -1.04 11.07 5.16
CA ARG A 215 -1.10 12.54 5.33
C ARG A 215 -2.33 13.17 4.68
N VAL A 216 -2.76 12.66 3.53
CA VAL A 216 -4.01 13.11 2.90
C VAL A 216 -5.21 12.76 3.79
N ILE A 217 -5.26 11.54 4.33
CA ILE A 217 -6.31 11.10 5.26
C ILE A 217 -6.32 11.96 6.52
N GLU A 218 -5.16 12.22 7.12
CA GLU A 218 -5.02 13.10 8.30
C GLU A 218 -5.65 14.47 8.03
N ARG A 219 -5.33 15.07 6.87
CA ARG A 219 -5.84 16.40 6.50
C ARG A 219 -7.34 16.38 6.24
N ASP A 220 -7.86 15.34 5.60
CA ASP A 220 -9.30 15.22 5.32
C ASP A 220 -10.09 15.07 6.64
N ILE A 221 -9.58 14.26 7.59
CA ILE A 221 -10.17 14.10 8.92
C ILE A 221 -10.10 15.38 9.74
N LEU A 222 -8.92 15.99 9.85
CA LEU A 222 -8.74 17.23 10.61
C LEU A 222 -9.54 18.39 10.00
N GLY A 223 -9.64 18.46 8.67
CA GLY A 223 -10.49 19.42 7.97
C GLY A 223 -11.96 19.25 8.29
N ALA A 224 -12.45 18.00 8.40
CA ALA A 224 -13.82 17.68 8.79
C ALA A 224 -14.13 17.92 10.28
N LEU A 225 -13.10 18.14 11.09
CA LEU A 225 -13.15 18.52 12.50
C LEU A 225 -12.88 20.02 12.70
N ASP A 226 -12.88 20.82 11.62
CA ASP A 226 -12.62 22.27 11.64
C ASP A 226 -11.27 22.67 12.28
N CYS A 227 -10.29 21.77 12.26
CA CYS A 227 -8.94 22.06 12.75
C CYS A 227 -8.20 22.99 11.78
N LYS A 228 -7.86 24.20 12.23
CA LYS A 228 -7.21 25.22 11.40
C LYS A 228 -5.75 24.91 11.06
N ASN A 229 -5.05 24.22 11.95
CA ASN A 229 -3.64 23.85 11.77
C ASN A 229 -3.53 22.47 11.13
N LEU A 230 -3.70 22.41 9.81
CA LEU A 230 -3.53 21.18 9.06
C LEU A 230 -2.05 20.87 8.84
N PRO A 231 -1.60 19.63 9.03
CA PRO A 231 -0.22 19.27 8.75
C PRO A 231 0.09 19.47 7.25
N PRO A 232 1.31 19.91 6.88
CA PRO A 232 1.65 20.15 5.49
C PRO A 232 1.54 18.85 4.68
N LEU A 233 1.12 18.96 3.42
CA LEU A 233 1.22 17.84 2.48
C LEU A 233 2.70 17.48 2.32
N ARG A 234 2.99 16.18 2.27
CA ARG A 234 4.32 15.73 1.88
C ARG A 234 4.52 16.06 0.40
N GLN A 235 5.62 16.74 0.11
CA GLN A 235 6.01 17.08 -1.26
C GLN A 235 7.09 16.10 -1.73
N PRO A 236 7.15 15.79 -3.04
CA PRO A 236 8.19 14.95 -3.56
C PRO A 236 9.55 15.64 -3.39
N ILE A 237 10.53 14.91 -2.87
CA ILE A 237 11.94 15.33 -2.79
C ILE A 237 12.66 14.53 -3.87
N ASN A 238 13.30 15.20 -4.84
CA ASN A 238 13.97 14.55 -5.98
C ASN A 238 13.06 13.63 -6.81
N CYS A 239 11.82 14.04 -7.08
CA CYS A 239 10.79 13.25 -7.78
C CYS A 239 10.29 12.01 -7.01
N ILE A 240 10.76 11.77 -5.79
CA ILE A 240 10.35 10.67 -4.93
C ILE A 240 9.41 11.21 -3.86
N LEU A 241 8.24 10.61 -3.72
CA LEU A 241 7.31 10.93 -2.65
C LEU A 241 7.43 9.84 -1.59
N SER A 242 7.69 10.21 -0.33
CA SER A 242 7.82 9.27 0.80
C SER A 242 6.73 9.49 1.83
#